data_AF-A0AAV4HG38-F1
#
_entry.id   AF-A0AAV4HG38-F1
#
_cell.length_a   1.000
_cell.length_b   1.000
_cell.length_c   1.000
_cell.angle_alpha   90.00
_cell.angle_beta   90.00
_cell.angle_gamma   90.00
#
_symmetry.space_group_name_H-M   'P 1'
#
loop_
_entity.id
_entity.type
_entity.pdbx_description
1 polymer ?
#
loop_
_entity_poly.entity_id
_entity_poly.type
_entity_poly.pdbx_seq_one_letter_code
_entity_poly.pdbx_strand_id
1 'polypeptide(L)'
;MPLKFKFVFTKSRTIKWVMFLVIIAVSLRIPVLTVNRLAWRLDPATNTSAMFLQRVNRESMSRINDLINRGFVIYINYITMVTCVIVLTFKLNQAATIRRSCTTQLPPSSENSSAKPDNQGLSSKDLQVVKSVVLVCTIFILSQLTFLVTSTIRLLAPEFDADKGLNFLFGLFTQISLTCSYLNASLNIFVYYSYNSKFRSIFRSLVSAIDKR
;
A
#
# COMPACT_ATOMS: atom_id res chain seq x y z
N MET A 1 13.43 -25.78 4.54
CA MET A 1 14.32 -25.63 3.36
C MET A 1 14.52 -24.14 3.01
N PRO A 2 15.65 -23.49 3.38
CA PRO A 2 15.89 -22.06 3.15
C PRO A 2 16.77 -21.72 1.93
N LEU A 3 17.21 -22.70 1.14
CA LEU A 3 18.28 -22.52 0.14
C LEU A 3 17.86 -21.84 -1.18
N LYS A 4 16.56 -21.73 -1.51
CA LYS A 4 16.12 -21.06 -2.76
C LYS A 4 15.97 -19.54 -2.67
N PHE A 5 16.07 -18.95 -1.46
CA PHE A 5 15.82 -17.52 -1.26
C PHE A 5 16.84 -16.61 -1.96
N LYS A 6 18.12 -17.04 -2.00
CA LYS A 6 19.23 -16.28 -2.61
C LYS A 6 19.19 -16.25 -4.14
N PHE A 7 18.55 -17.25 -4.75
CA PHE A 7 18.48 -17.40 -6.22
C PHE A 7 17.22 -16.77 -6.83
N VAL A 8 16.15 -16.62 -6.04
CA VAL A 8 14.89 -15.99 -6.48
C VAL A 8 14.94 -14.46 -6.33
N PHE A 9 15.54 -13.93 -5.25
CA PHE A 9 15.64 -12.48 -4.99
C PHE A 9 17.00 -11.89 -5.34
N THR A 10 17.41 -11.99 -6.61
CA THR A 10 18.59 -11.26 -7.10
C THR A 10 18.22 -9.81 -7.43
N LYS A 11 19.03 -8.84 -7.00
CA LYS A 11 18.81 -7.39 -7.21
C LYS A 11 18.40 -7.05 -8.65
N SER A 12 19.07 -7.64 -9.66
CA SER A 12 18.77 -7.40 -11.07
C SER A 12 17.40 -7.91 -11.52
N ARG A 13 16.89 -9.00 -10.92
CA ARG A 13 15.56 -9.54 -11.23
C ARG A 13 14.47 -8.67 -10.58
N THR A 14 14.68 -8.27 -9.33
CA THR A 14 13.76 -7.36 -8.64
C THR A 14 13.62 -6.03 -9.36
N ILE A 15 14.71 -5.42 -9.83
CA ILE A 15 14.65 -4.16 -10.57
C ILE A 15 13.85 -4.31 -11.87
N LYS A 16 14.06 -5.39 -12.63
CA LYS A 16 13.27 -5.65 -13.85
C LYS A 16 11.77 -5.77 -13.55
N TRP A 17 11.40 -6.51 -12.52
CA TRP A 17 10.00 -6.64 -12.10
C TRP A 17 9.40 -5.31 -11.63
N VAL A 18 10.15 -4.51 -10.86
CA VAL A 18 9.69 -3.19 -10.43
C VAL A 18 9.48 -2.26 -11.62
N MET A 19 10.43 -2.21 -12.56
CA MET A 19 10.29 -1.40 -13.78
C MET A 19 9.09 -1.84 -14.62
N PHE A 20 8.89 -3.15 -14.77
CA PHE A 20 7.72 -3.70 -15.46
C PHE A 20 6.40 -3.30 -14.79
N LEU A 21 6.32 -3.41 -13.46
CA LEU A 21 5.14 -2.98 -12.70
C LEU A 21 4.86 -1.48 -12.86
N VAL A 22 5.91 -0.65 -12.88
CA VAL A 22 5.78 0.81 -13.09
C VAL A 22 5.24 1.10 -14.50
N ILE A 23 5.78 0.46 -15.54
CA ILE A 23 5.32 0.64 -16.92
C ILE A 23 3.85 0.25 -17.06
N ILE A 24 3.45 -0.87 -16.47
CA ILE A 24 2.04 -1.31 -16.45
C ILE A 24 1.16 -0.29 -15.71
N ALA A 25 1.60 0.17 -14.54
CA ALA A 25 0.83 1.14 -13.75
C ALA A 25 0.61 2.47 -14.50
N VAL A 26 1.62 2.95 -15.23
CA VAL A 26 1.51 4.14 -16.09
C VAL A 26 0.58 3.87 -17.27
N SER A 27 0.72 2.72 -17.92
CA SER A 27 -0.10 2.34 -19.08
C SER A 27 -1.60 2.28 -18.73
N LEU A 28 -1.94 1.73 -17.56
CA LEU A 28 -3.30 1.69 -17.02
C LEU A 28 -3.90 3.07 -16.74
N ARG A 29 -3.07 4.12 -16.64
CA ARG A 29 -3.51 5.50 -16.40
C ARG A 29 -3.60 6.34 -17.68
N ILE A 30 -3.10 5.85 -18.80
CA ILE A 30 -3.16 6.56 -20.10
C ILE A 30 -4.59 6.97 -20.47
N PRO A 31 -5.63 6.11 -20.37
CA PRO A 31 -6.99 6.52 -20.73
C PRO A 31 -7.48 7.75 -19.95
N VAL A 32 -7.20 7.80 -18.64
CA VAL A 32 -7.54 8.94 -17.77
C VAL A 32 -6.77 10.20 -18.16
N LEU A 33 -5.49 10.07 -18.53
CA LEU A 33 -4.66 11.19 -18.97
C LEU A 33 -5.13 11.74 -20.32
N THR A 34 -5.62 10.89 -21.22
CA THR A 34 -6.08 11.32 -22.57
C THR A 34 -7.44 12.01 -22.57
N VAL A 35 -8.28 11.78 -21.55
CA VAL A 35 -9.62 12.40 -21.43
C VAL A 35 -9.53 13.88 -21.02
N ASN A 36 -8.46 14.27 -20.32
CA ASN A 36 -8.28 15.63 -19.81
C ASN A 36 -7.35 16.41 -20.75
N ARG A 37 -7.83 17.49 -21.37
CA ARG A 37 -7.01 18.41 -22.14
C ARG A 37 -7.01 19.79 -21.49
N LEU A 38 -5.87 20.46 -21.52
CA LEU A 38 -5.78 21.89 -21.20
C LEU A 38 -6.35 22.65 -22.40
N ALA A 39 -7.44 23.37 -22.18
CA ALA A 39 -8.03 24.24 -23.17
C ALA A 39 -8.10 25.67 -22.63
N TRP A 40 -8.19 26.63 -23.54
CA TRP A 40 -8.36 28.05 -23.22
C TRP A 40 -9.84 28.40 -23.31
N ARG A 41 -10.46 28.83 -22.21
CA ARG A 41 -11.83 29.35 -22.23
C ARG A 41 -11.74 30.81 -21.87
N LEU A 42 -12.48 31.59 -22.63
CA LEU A 42 -12.83 32.92 -22.23
C LEU A 42 -13.90 32.83 -21.15
N ASP A 43 -13.65 33.41 -19.99
CA ASP A 43 -14.69 33.62 -19.00
C ASP A 43 -15.53 34.83 -19.42
N PRO A 44 -16.81 34.65 -19.80
CA PRO A 44 -17.65 35.74 -20.31
C PRO A 44 -17.93 36.83 -19.26
N ALA A 45 -17.73 36.54 -17.97
CA ALA A 45 -17.95 37.53 -16.90
C ALA A 45 -16.74 38.46 -16.69
N THR A 46 -15.52 37.96 -16.87
CA THR A 46 -14.28 38.72 -16.60
C THR A 46 -13.48 39.05 -17.86
N ASN A 47 -13.91 38.53 -19.02
CA ASN A 47 -13.25 38.70 -20.33
C ASN A 47 -11.75 38.30 -20.31
N THR A 48 -11.40 37.40 -19.39
CA THR A 48 -10.05 36.85 -19.26
C THR A 48 -10.03 35.43 -19.80
N SER A 49 -8.96 35.09 -20.53
CA SER A 49 -8.71 33.71 -20.96
C SER A 49 -7.97 32.97 -19.86
N ALA A 50 -8.63 32.01 -19.23
CA ALA A 50 -8.00 31.12 -18.26
C ALA A 50 -7.77 29.73 -18.88
N MET A 51 -6.64 29.10 -18.53
CA MET A 51 -6.44 27.68 -18.81
C MET A 51 -7.35 26.87 -17.91
N PHE A 52 -8.21 26.06 -18.51
CA PHE A 52 -9.11 25.16 -17.81
C PHE A 52 -8.93 23.74 -18.32
N LEU A 53 -9.16 22.77 -17.44
CA LEU A 53 -9.10 21.35 -17.80
C LEU A 53 -10.41 20.95 -18.47
N GLN A 54 -10.42 20.92 -19.80
CA GLN A 54 -11.56 20.49 -20.60
C GLN A 54 -11.52 18.98 -20.80
N ARG A 55 -12.62 18.30 -20.46
CA ARG A 55 -12.80 16.87 -20.79
C ARG A 55 -13.30 16.72 -22.22
N VAL A 56 -12.49 16.13 -23.10
CA VAL A 56 -12.84 15.89 -24.50
C VAL A 56 -13.06 14.38 -24.69
N ASN A 57 -14.05 13.99 -25.51
CA ASN A 57 -14.36 12.59 -25.83
C ASN A 57 -14.83 11.73 -24.63
N ARG A 58 -15.71 12.33 -23.81
CA ARG A 58 -16.12 11.80 -22.49
C ARG A 58 -16.80 10.44 -22.55
N GLU A 59 -17.70 10.19 -23.51
CA GLU A 59 -18.56 9.00 -23.45
C GLU A 59 -17.82 7.70 -23.77
N SER A 60 -17.10 7.65 -24.90
CA SER A 60 -16.44 6.43 -25.37
C SER A 60 -15.25 6.05 -24.49
N MET A 61 -14.42 7.04 -24.12
CA MET A 61 -13.23 6.79 -23.30
C MET A 61 -13.56 6.61 -21.81
N SER A 62 -14.61 7.25 -21.28
CA SER A 62 -15.05 6.98 -19.91
C SER A 62 -15.62 5.57 -19.79
N ARG A 63 -16.45 5.10 -20.73
CA ARG A 63 -16.98 3.72 -20.69
C ARG A 63 -15.87 2.67 -20.66
N ILE A 64 -14.85 2.82 -21.50
CA ILE A 64 -13.70 1.90 -21.54
C ILE A 64 -12.91 1.97 -20.22
N ASN A 65 -12.64 3.17 -19.71
CA ASN A 65 -11.93 3.34 -18.45
C ASN A 65 -12.74 2.84 -17.24
N ASP A 66 -14.06 3.03 -17.23
CA ASP A 66 -14.93 2.54 -16.17
C ASP A 66 -14.98 0.99 -16.20
N LEU A 67 -15.06 0.38 -17.38
CA LEU A 67 -15.08 -1.09 -17.47
C LEU A 67 -13.73 -1.72 -17.10
N ILE A 68 -12.62 -1.18 -17.62
CA ILE A 68 -11.28 -1.76 -17.39
C ILE A 68 -10.77 -1.39 -15.99
N ASN A 69 -10.72 -0.10 -15.67
CA ASN A 69 -10.03 0.40 -14.49
C ASN A 69 -10.89 0.25 -13.22
N ARG A 70 -12.20 0.49 -13.34
CA ARG A 70 -13.16 0.38 -12.22
C ARG A 70 -13.90 -0.94 -12.16
N GLY A 71 -13.91 -1.73 -13.24
CA GLY A 71 -14.48 -3.07 -13.26
C GLY A 71 -13.45 -4.16 -12.97
N PHE A 72 -12.43 -4.33 -13.80
CA PHE A 72 -11.52 -5.48 -13.66
C PHE A 72 -10.29 -5.19 -12.80
N VAL A 73 -9.62 -4.07 -13.06
CA VAL A 73 -8.31 -3.77 -12.45
C VAL A 73 -8.42 -3.59 -10.94
N ILE A 74 -9.45 -2.90 -10.45
CA ILE A 74 -9.64 -2.68 -9.01
C ILE A 74 -9.86 -3.99 -8.25
N TYR A 75 -10.66 -4.92 -8.78
CA TYR A 75 -10.91 -6.21 -8.15
C TYR A 75 -9.70 -7.13 -8.25
N ILE A 76 -9.04 -7.21 -9.41
CA ILE A 76 -7.81 -7.99 -9.57
C ILE A 76 -6.72 -7.49 -8.62
N ASN A 77 -6.54 -6.17 -8.52
CA ASN A 77 -5.57 -5.58 -7.60
C ASN A 77 -5.93 -5.88 -6.15
N TYR A 78 -7.21 -5.77 -5.77
CA TYR A 78 -7.67 -6.12 -4.42
C TYR A 78 -7.42 -7.60 -4.08
N ILE A 79 -7.80 -8.53 -4.95
CA ILE A 79 -7.56 -9.98 -4.77
C ILE A 79 -6.06 -10.26 -4.69
N THR A 80 -5.26 -9.67 -5.58
CA THR A 80 -3.79 -9.82 -5.59
C THR A 80 -3.18 -9.30 -4.29
N MET A 81 -3.66 -8.17 -3.77
CA MET A 81 -3.20 -7.61 -2.51
C MET A 81 -3.58 -8.49 -1.31
N VAL A 82 -4.84 -8.92 -1.23
CA VAL A 82 -5.31 -9.81 -0.15
C VAL A 82 -4.52 -11.12 -0.15
N THR A 83 -4.36 -11.76 -1.30
CA THR A 83 -3.57 -13.00 -1.43
C THR A 83 -2.10 -12.78 -1.05
N CYS A 84 -1.48 -11.69 -1.51
CA CYS A 84 -0.12 -11.33 -1.15
C CYS A 84 0.06 -11.16 0.37
N VAL A 85 -0.84 -10.42 1.02
CA VAL A 85 -0.83 -10.20 2.47
C VAL A 85 -1.00 -11.51 3.23
N ILE A 86 -1.94 -12.35 2.80
CA ILE A 86 -2.19 -13.66 3.40
C ILE A 86 -0.91 -14.51 3.31
N VAL A 87 -0.34 -14.66 2.11
CA VAL A 87 0.88 -15.43 1.89
C VAL A 87 2.04 -14.87 2.71
N LEU A 88 2.24 -13.55 2.73
CA LEU A 88 3.30 -12.91 3.50
C LEU A 88 3.14 -13.18 4.99
N THR A 89 1.94 -13.03 5.53
CA THR A 89 1.63 -13.27 6.95
C THR A 89 1.84 -14.73 7.32
N PHE A 90 1.35 -15.68 6.51
CA PHE A 90 1.55 -17.11 6.75
C PHE A 90 3.03 -17.51 6.67
N LYS A 91 3.77 -17.02 5.67
CA LYS A 91 5.19 -17.33 5.51
C LYS A 91 6.03 -16.71 6.61
N LEU A 92 5.70 -15.51 7.08
CA LEU A 92 6.35 -14.88 8.22
C LEU A 92 6.05 -15.61 9.52
N ASN A 93 4.81 -16.01 9.77
CA ASN A 93 4.45 -16.81 10.93
C ASN A 93 5.13 -18.18 10.91
N GLN A 94 5.16 -18.84 9.76
CA GLN A 94 5.89 -20.10 9.60
C GLN A 94 7.39 -19.93 9.83
N ALA A 95 8.00 -18.87 9.28
CA ALA A 95 9.41 -18.57 9.53
C ALA A 95 9.70 -18.26 11.00
N ALA A 96 8.81 -17.53 11.67
CA ALA A 96 8.90 -17.23 13.10
C ALA A 96 8.78 -18.50 13.95
N THR A 97 7.84 -19.40 13.63
CA THR A 97 7.65 -20.67 14.34
C THR A 97 8.85 -21.60 14.15
N ILE A 98 9.38 -21.74 12.93
CA ILE A 98 10.58 -22.58 12.67
C ILE A 98 11.78 -22.05 13.46
N ARG A 99 11.97 -20.73 13.53
CA ARG A 99 13.02 -20.12 14.34
C ARG A 99 12.84 -20.40 15.83
N ARG A 100 11.60 -20.36 16.35
CA ARG A 100 11.29 -20.75 17.75
C ARG A 100 11.75 -22.17 18.03
N SER A 101 11.41 -23.12 17.15
CA SER A 101 11.77 -24.54 17.32
C SER A 101 13.28 -24.79 17.31
N CYS A 102 14.08 -24.00 16.56
CA CYS A 102 15.53 -24.13 16.56
C CYS A 102 16.21 -23.52 17.81
N THR A 103 15.62 -22.51 18.46
CA THR A 103 16.17 -21.91 19.68
C THR A 103 15.92 -22.78 20.92
N THR A 104 14.82 -23.55 20.94
CA THR A 104 14.47 -24.44 22.08
C THR A 104 15.30 -25.74 22.13
N GLN A 105 16.06 -26.09 21.09
CA GLN A 105 16.80 -27.36 21.00
C GLN A 105 18.28 -27.30 21.42
N LEU A 106 18.74 -26.25 22.12
CA LEU A 106 20.06 -26.31 22.76
C LEU A 106 20.01 -27.37 23.89
N PRO A 107 20.85 -28.43 23.86
CA PRO A 107 20.88 -29.42 24.91
C PRO A 107 21.33 -28.78 26.23
N PRO A 108 20.79 -29.20 27.38
CA PRO A 108 21.28 -28.75 28.67
C PRO A 108 22.68 -29.33 28.89
N SER A 109 23.72 -28.56 28.56
CA SER A 109 25.05 -28.80 29.13
C SER A 109 25.02 -28.36 30.58
N SER A 110 25.11 -29.38 31.42
CA SER A 110 25.22 -29.46 32.87
C SER A 110 25.59 -28.21 33.69
N GLU A 111 24.74 -28.01 34.70
CA GLU A 111 25.01 -27.68 36.11
C GLU A 111 25.48 -26.28 36.56
N ASN A 112 24.74 -25.84 37.58
CA ASN A 112 25.01 -24.83 38.60
C ASN A 112 24.92 -23.35 38.22
N SER A 113 23.78 -22.75 38.55
CA SER A 113 23.66 -21.67 39.56
C SER A 113 22.34 -20.92 39.35
N SER A 114 21.54 -20.87 40.42
CA SER A 114 20.46 -19.91 40.70
C SER A 114 20.48 -18.63 39.86
N ALA A 115 19.76 -18.62 38.75
CA ALA A 115 19.35 -17.42 38.05
C ALA A 115 17.93 -17.63 37.55
N LYS A 116 17.09 -16.62 37.79
CA LYS A 116 15.66 -16.54 37.46
C LYS A 116 15.35 -17.14 36.09
N PRO A 117 14.17 -17.73 35.86
CA PRO A 117 13.78 -18.18 34.54
C PRO A 117 13.75 -16.97 33.61
N ASP A 118 14.83 -16.77 32.87
CA ASP A 118 14.89 -15.76 31.82
C ASP A 118 13.92 -16.24 30.77
N ASN A 119 12.79 -15.55 30.74
CA ASN A 119 11.70 -15.74 29.81
C ASN A 119 12.28 -15.39 28.43
N GLN A 120 13.02 -16.33 27.80
CA GLN A 120 13.47 -16.25 26.41
C GLN A 120 12.26 -16.44 25.47
N GLY A 121 11.21 -15.65 25.72
CA GLY A 121 10.06 -15.46 24.87
C GLY A 121 10.47 -14.56 23.72
N LEU A 122 10.89 -15.18 22.61
CA LEU A 122 11.31 -14.53 21.37
C LEU A 122 12.53 -13.61 21.54
N SER A 123 13.45 -13.61 20.56
CA SER A 123 14.22 -12.39 20.33
C SER A 123 13.18 -11.32 20.03
N SER A 124 12.94 -10.36 20.94
CA SER A 124 11.84 -9.39 20.85
C SER A 124 11.81 -8.65 19.51
N LYS A 125 12.95 -8.63 18.81
CA LYS A 125 13.17 -8.18 17.43
C LYS A 125 12.34 -8.93 16.39
N ASP A 126 12.24 -10.26 16.43
CA ASP A 126 11.49 -11.04 15.44
C ASP A 126 9.98 -10.85 15.63
N LEU A 127 9.50 -10.74 16.88
CA LEU A 127 8.12 -10.38 17.17
C LEU A 127 7.79 -8.97 16.71
N GLN A 128 8.74 -8.04 16.85
CA GLN A 128 8.61 -6.66 16.38
C GLN A 128 8.44 -6.61 14.85
N VAL A 129 9.23 -7.38 14.09
CA VAL A 129 9.07 -7.45 12.63
C VAL A 129 7.70 -8.00 12.23
N VAL A 130 7.23 -9.09 12.85
CA VAL A 130 5.91 -9.66 12.55
C VAL A 130 4.80 -8.66 12.88
N LYS A 131 4.85 -8.02 14.05
CA LYS A 131 3.87 -6.99 14.45
C LYS A 131 3.85 -5.82 13.46
N SER A 132 5.01 -5.36 13.02
CA SER A 132 5.14 -4.32 12.00
C SER A 132 4.43 -4.69 10.70
N VAL A 133 4.71 -5.89 10.18
CA VAL A 133 4.17 -6.32 8.89
C VAL A 133 2.67 -6.51 8.97
N VAL A 134 2.18 -7.16 10.04
CA VAL A 134 0.73 -7.33 10.27
C VAL A 134 0.04 -5.97 10.35
N LEU A 135 0.61 -4.99 11.07
CA LEU A 135 0.03 -3.66 11.17
C LEU A 135 -0.05 -2.95 9.81
N VAL A 136 1.04 -2.94 9.01
CA VAL A 136 1.03 -2.37 7.66
C VAL A 136 -0.02 -3.04 6.80
N CYS A 137 -0.08 -4.38 6.83
CA CYS A 137 -1.04 -5.16 6.07
C CYS A 137 -2.49 -4.82 6.45
N THR A 138 -2.80 -4.72 7.74
CA THR A 138 -4.15 -4.38 8.22
C THR A 138 -4.54 -2.97 7.80
N ILE A 139 -3.66 -1.98 7.97
CA ILE A 139 -3.91 -0.60 7.54
C ILE A 139 -4.17 -0.55 6.03
N PHE A 140 -3.35 -1.28 5.26
CA PHE A 140 -3.48 -1.35 3.81
C PHE A 140 -4.82 -1.96 3.38
N ILE A 141 -5.24 -3.09 3.97
CA ILE A 141 -6.52 -3.74 3.66
C ILE A 141 -7.70 -2.82 3.99
N LEU A 142 -7.71 -2.21 5.18
CA LEU A 142 -8.79 -1.32 5.60
C LEU A 142 -8.90 -0.10 4.67
N SER A 143 -7.75 0.48 4.29
CA SER A 143 -7.71 1.59 3.35
C SER A 143 -8.16 1.20 1.94
N GLN A 144 -7.90 -0.03 1.50
CA GLN A 144 -8.28 -0.46 0.17
C GLN A 144 -9.73 -0.91 0.09
N LEU A 145 -10.29 -1.38 1.22
CA LEU A 145 -11.69 -1.76 1.35
C LEU A 145 -12.62 -0.56 1.17
N THR A 146 -12.33 0.60 1.75
CA THR A 146 -13.15 1.82 1.59
C THR A 146 -13.25 2.25 0.13
N PHE A 147 -12.16 2.10 -0.62
CA PHE A 147 -12.12 2.35 -2.06
C PHE A 147 -12.97 1.34 -2.86
N LEU A 148 -12.90 0.05 -2.51
CA LEU A 148 -13.70 -1.00 -3.15
C LEU A 148 -15.20 -0.83 -2.91
N VAL A 149 -15.60 -0.47 -1.68
CA VAL A 149 -17.00 -0.21 -1.31
C VAL A 149 -17.55 0.95 -2.16
N THR A 150 -16.81 2.05 -2.26
CA THR A 150 -17.21 3.21 -3.08
C THR A 150 -17.36 2.83 -4.57
N SER A 151 -16.46 2.00 -5.10
CA SER A 151 -16.53 1.52 -6.48
C SER A 151 -17.72 0.58 -6.71
N THR A 152 -18.04 -0.28 -5.74
CA THR A 152 -19.16 -1.24 -5.83
C THR A 152 -20.51 -0.53 -5.75
N ILE A 153 -20.67 0.42 -4.84
CA ILE A 153 -21.90 1.23 -4.71
C ILE A 153 -22.21 1.94 -6.03
N ARG A 154 -21.19 2.49 -6.69
CA ARG A 154 -21.31 3.14 -7.99
C ARG A 154 -21.72 2.17 -9.11
N LEU A 155 -21.32 0.91 -9.04
CA LEU A 155 -21.68 -0.11 -10.02
C LEU A 155 -23.15 -0.58 -9.85
N LEU A 156 -23.61 -0.68 -8.60
CA LEU A 156 -24.98 -1.11 -8.27
C LEU A 156 -26.00 0.03 -8.43
N ALA A 157 -25.61 1.26 -8.09
CA ALA A 157 -26.45 2.44 -8.17
C ALA A 157 -25.78 3.47 -9.09
N PRO A 158 -26.08 3.46 -10.41
CA PRO A 158 -25.56 4.45 -11.35
C PRO A 158 -26.10 5.87 -11.12
N GLU A 159 -26.98 6.05 -10.11
CA GLU A 159 -27.39 7.35 -9.57
C GLU A 159 -26.39 7.93 -8.55
N PHE A 160 -25.49 7.08 -8.02
CA PHE A 160 -24.37 7.45 -7.16
C PHE A 160 -23.13 7.84 -8.00
N ASP A 161 -23.34 8.77 -8.93
CA ASP A 161 -22.30 9.33 -9.79
C ASP A 161 -22.22 10.85 -9.61
N ALA A 162 -21.08 11.45 -9.94
CA ALA A 162 -20.72 12.85 -9.73
C ALA A 162 -21.54 13.86 -10.56
N ASP A 163 -22.47 13.39 -11.38
CA ASP A 163 -23.36 14.22 -12.21
C ASP A 163 -24.85 14.04 -11.83
N LYS A 164 -25.20 13.34 -10.75
CA LYS A 164 -26.59 13.00 -10.40
C LYS A 164 -26.97 13.41 -8.97
N GLY A 165 -28.22 13.17 -8.56
CA GLY A 165 -28.80 13.71 -7.31
C GLY A 165 -28.05 13.42 -6.00
N LEU A 166 -27.16 12.41 -5.99
CA LEU A 166 -26.38 12.00 -4.81
C LEU A 166 -24.92 12.50 -4.81
N ASN A 167 -24.60 13.54 -5.59
CA ASN A 167 -23.26 14.12 -5.71
C ASN A 167 -22.57 14.42 -4.38
N PHE A 168 -23.30 14.94 -3.39
CA PHE A 168 -22.75 15.28 -2.09
C PHE A 168 -22.27 14.03 -1.33
N LEU A 169 -23.12 13.00 -1.25
CA LEU A 169 -22.78 11.72 -0.63
C LEU A 169 -21.62 11.03 -1.36
N PHE A 170 -21.65 11.02 -2.69
CA PHE A 170 -20.55 10.48 -3.49
C PHE A 170 -19.22 11.23 -3.21
N GLY A 171 -19.28 12.56 -3.12
CA GLY A 171 -18.15 13.41 -2.76
C GLY A 171 -17.59 13.03 -1.38
N LEU A 172 -18.44 12.92 -0.37
CA LEU A 172 -18.05 12.57 0.99
C LEU A 172 -17.34 11.21 1.07
N PHE A 173 -17.94 10.16 0.49
CA PHE A 173 -17.34 8.81 0.47
C PHE A 173 -16.02 8.76 -0.30
N THR A 174 -15.92 9.52 -1.39
CA THR A 174 -14.69 9.65 -2.17
C THR A 174 -13.60 10.31 -1.33
N GLN A 175 -13.91 11.39 -0.61
CA GLN A 175 -12.95 12.09 0.25
C GLN A 175 -12.49 11.22 1.42
N ILE A 176 -13.40 10.46 2.03
CA ILE A 176 -13.05 9.49 3.09
C ILE A 176 -12.08 8.44 2.54
N SER A 177 -12.39 7.84 1.40
CA SER A 177 -11.55 6.82 0.77
C SER A 177 -10.17 7.39 0.39
N LEU A 178 -10.13 8.61 -0.13
CA LEU A 178 -8.91 9.32 -0.48
C LEU A 178 -8.05 9.57 0.77
N THR A 179 -8.69 10.03 1.85
CA THR A 179 -8.03 10.28 3.14
C THR A 179 -7.44 9.00 3.70
N CYS A 180 -8.19 7.88 3.69
CA CYS A 180 -7.68 6.58 4.08
C CYS A 180 -6.43 6.17 3.26
N SER A 181 -6.46 6.40 1.94
CA SER A 181 -5.32 6.09 1.06
C SER A 181 -4.09 6.93 1.39
N TYR A 182 -4.26 8.21 1.71
CA TYR A 182 -3.16 9.07 2.14
C TYR A 182 -2.62 8.68 3.51
N LEU A 183 -3.50 8.32 4.44
CA LEU A 183 -3.10 7.77 5.74
C LEU A 183 -2.30 6.49 5.57
N ASN A 184 -2.72 5.58 4.70
CA ASN A 184 -1.98 4.34 4.40
C ASN A 184 -0.56 4.64 3.89
N ALA A 185 -0.41 5.60 2.97
CA ALA A 185 0.92 6.02 2.49
C ALA A 185 1.77 6.63 3.61
N SER A 186 1.15 7.43 4.49
CA SER A 186 1.83 8.20 5.54
C SER A 186 2.20 7.35 6.74
N LEU A 187 1.36 6.39 7.15
CA LEU A 187 1.57 5.55 8.32
C LEU A 187 2.75 4.60 8.15
N ASN A 188 3.09 4.22 6.92
CA ASN A 188 4.24 3.36 6.62
C ASN A 188 5.54 3.87 7.27
N ILE A 189 5.82 5.18 7.24
CA ILE A 189 7.05 5.73 7.82
C ILE A 189 7.10 5.56 9.34
N PHE A 190 5.97 5.76 10.02
CA PHE A 190 5.85 5.60 11.47
C PHE A 190 6.00 4.13 11.89
N VAL A 191 5.48 3.23 11.08
CA VAL A 191 5.64 1.79 11.30
C VAL A 191 7.11 1.39 11.16
N TYR A 192 7.81 1.83 10.10
CA TYR A 192 9.24 1.57 9.97
C TYR A 192 10.05 2.19 11.11
N TYR A 193 9.74 3.41 11.54
CA TYR A 193 10.44 4.05 12.66
C TYR A 193 10.24 3.32 13.99
N SER A 194 9.04 2.79 14.25
CA SER A 194 8.69 2.12 15.50
C SER A 194 9.23 0.69 15.58
N TYR A 195 9.29 -0.01 14.45
CA TYR A 195 9.58 -1.45 14.43
C TYR A 195 10.92 -1.82 13.79
N ASN A 196 11.56 -0.92 13.04
CA ASN A 196 12.87 -1.17 12.42
C ASN A 196 13.98 -0.37 13.12
N SER A 197 14.73 -1.07 13.98
CA SER A 197 15.84 -0.48 14.74
C SER A 197 16.97 0.08 13.87
N LYS A 198 17.26 -0.54 12.71
CA LYS A 198 18.25 -0.04 11.75
C LYS A 198 17.78 1.27 11.11
N PHE A 199 16.51 1.31 10.69
CA PHE A 199 15.91 2.51 10.11
C PHE A 199 15.95 3.68 11.10
N ARG A 200 15.59 3.43 12.37
CA ARG A 200 15.65 4.45 13.43
C ARG A 200 17.06 4.98 13.68
N SER A 201 18.08 4.12 13.67
CA SER A 201 19.47 4.53 13.83
C SER A 201 19.93 5.46 12.69
N ILE A 202 19.65 5.09 11.44
CA ILE A 202 19.98 5.91 10.27
C ILE A 202 19.21 7.23 10.29
N PHE A 203 17.91 7.20 10.59
CA PHE A 203 17.07 8.39 10.67
C PHE A 203 17.60 9.39 11.71
N ARG A 204 17.97 8.91 12.91
CA ARG A 204 18.56 9.75 13.95
C ARG A 204 19.91 10.33 13.54
N SER A 205 20.75 9.56 12.84
CA SER A 205 22.03 10.04 12.31
C SER A 205 21.86 11.11 11.24
N LEU A 206 20.83 11.01 10.40
CA LEU A 206 20.51 12.02 9.39
C LEU A 206 20.01 13.32 10.05
N VAL A 207 19.10 13.21 11.02
CA VAL A 207 18.57 14.37 11.74
C VAL A 207 19.67 15.09 12.52
N SER A 208 20.54 14.37 13.22
CA SER A 208 21.66 14.99 13.95
C SER A 208 22.75 15.59 13.04
N ALA A 209 22.85 15.15 11.79
CA ALA A 209 23.73 15.76 10.79
C ALA A 209 23.15 17.06 10.21
N ILE A 210 21.82 17.18 10.13
CA ILE A 210 21.13 18.40 9.73
C ILE A 210 21.19 19.44 10.84
N ASP A 211 21.02 19.04 12.10
CA ASP A 211 21.07 19.91 13.28
C ASP A 211 22.47 20.51 13.53
N LYS A 212 23.52 19.94 12.93
CA LYS A 212 24.90 20.43 13.00
C LYS A 212 25.27 21.43 11.90
N ARG A 213 24.34 21.78 11.01
CA ARG A 213 24.56 22.64 9.85
C ARG A 213 23.83 23.96 10.00
#